data_AF-A0AAV4AJZ7-F1
#
_entry.id   AF-A0AAV4AJZ7-F1
#
_cell.length_a   1.000
_cell.length_b   1.000
_cell.length_c   1.000
_cell.angle_alpha   90.00
_cell.angle_beta   90.00
_cell.angle_gamma   90.00
#
_symmetry.space_group_name_H-M   'P 1'
#
loop_
_entity.id
_entity.type
_entity.pdbx_description
1 polymer ?
#
loop_
_entity_poly.entity_id
_entity_poly.type
_entity_poly.pdbx_seq_one_letter_code
_entity_poly.pdbx_strand_id
1 'polypeptide(L)'
;MQHKINTNLKYFLPKSGSPPYINQHYQKLLASIRDKIKDGGYSTTQQREKRSILRIAIQSLGSPLWGENCGASSDEGGASGFSLTMFLIALRGLLRSAFATALITIPTHLFQDKAFIQRVERLCDTVVRLESFAGSEKEKNPVFKDYHGLIHVVQIPRLNSLIPAQQEMPDLAFKLRRKKFTIEKLHLPPELSQSFSESSGIGDGSKSFGCSTSSTSKLAF
;
A
#
# COMPACT_ATOMS: atom_id res chain seq x y z
N MET A 1 -25.80 4.50 -33.02
CA MET A 1 -25.18 5.74 -32.51
C MET A 1 -23.83 5.39 -31.91
N GLN A 2 -22.73 5.95 -32.41
CA GLN A 2 -21.38 5.64 -31.90
C GLN A 2 -21.03 6.58 -30.74
N HIS A 3 -21.15 6.11 -29.50
CA HIS A 3 -20.56 6.83 -28.36
C HIS A 3 -19.04 6.72 -28.43
N LYS A 4 -18.38 7.77 -28.97
CA LYS A 4 -16.96 7.98 -28.75
C LYS A 4 -16.71 8.03 -27.24
N ILE A 5 -16.00 7.03 -26.72
CA ILE A 5 -15.50 7.04 -25.34
C ILE A 5 -14.50 8.18 -25.25
N ASN A 6 -14.97 9.34 -24.78
CA ASN A 6 -14.16 10.53 -24.68
C ASN A 6 -13.28 10.41 -23.42
N THR A 7 -12.22 9.61 -23.52
CA THR A 7 -11.14 9.53 -22.53
C THR A 7 -10.43 10.88 -22.49
N ASN A 8 -11.02 11.84 -21.77
CA ASN A 8 -10.51 13.20 -21.63
C ASN A 8 -9.25 13.24 -20.76
N LEU A 9 -8.14 12.68 -21.26
CA LEU A 9 -6.80 13.12 -20.86
C LEU A 9 -6.63 14.64 -21.08
N LYS A 10 -7.45 15.25 -21.95
CA LYS A 10 -7.53 16.71 -22.12
C LYS A 10 -7.86 17.50 -20.85
N TYR A 11 -8.52 16.92 -19.84
CA TYR A 11 -8.76 17.60 -18.56
C TYR A 11 -7.63 17.41 -17.54
N PHE A 12 -6.63 16.58 -17.83
CA PHE A 12 -5.42 16.40 -16.99
C PHE A 12 -4.24 17.26 -17.46
N LEU A 13 -4.42 18.07 -18.51
CA LEU A 13 -3.45 19.08 -18.94
C LEU A 13 -3.84 20.43 -18.33
N PRO A 14 -2.92 21.16 -17.66
CA PRO A 14 -3.20 22.49 -17.13
C PRO A 14 -3.56 23.43 -18.28
N LYS A 15 -4.56 24.28 -18.05
CA LYS A 15 -4.84 25.41 -18.93
C LYS A 15 -3.92 26.55 -18.52
N SER A 16 -3.03 26.93 -19.44
CA SER A 16 -1.89 27.85 -19.23
C SER A 16 -0.76 27.28 -18.36
N GLY A 17 0.49 27.59 -18.73
CA GLY A 17 1.68 26.87 -18.28
C GLY A 17 1.99 25.63 -19.14
N SER A 18 3.26 25.26 -19.24
CA SER A 18 3.71 24.07 -19.97
C SER A 18 3.06 22.79 -19.40
N PRO A 19 2.83 21.75 -20.23
CA PRO A 19 2.28 20.50 -19.73
C PRO A 19 3.18 19.93 -18.63
N PRO A 20 2.63 19.36 -17.54
CA PRO A 20 3.44 18.77 -16.49
C PRO A 20 4.31 17.69 -17.12
N TYR A 21 5.63 17.80 -16.94
CA TYR A 21 6.59 16.90 -17.56
C TYR A 21 6.42 15.51 -16.97
N ILE A 22 5.61 14.68 -17.64
CA ILE A 22 5.51 13.26 -17.37
C ILE A 22 6.58 12.53 -18.18
N ASN A 23 7.39 11.74 -17.49
CA ASN A 23 8.53 11.02 -18.03
C ASN A 23 8.15 10.19 -19.28
N GLN A 24 9.00 10.22 -20.31
CA GLN A 24 8.77 9.56 -21.60
C GLN A 24 8.55 8.04 -21.47
N HIS A 25 9.21 7.37 -20.51
CA HIS A 25 9.02 5.94 -20.25
C HIS A 25 7.60 5.65 -19.74
N TYR A 26 7.07 6.48 -18.84
CA TYR A 26 5.67 6.38 -18.38
C TYR A 26 4.67 6.67 -19.50
N GLN A 27 4.94 7.64 -20.37
CA GLN A 27 4.09 7.91 -21.54
C GLN A 27 4.01 6.70 -22.48
N LYS A 28 5.18 6.11 -22.82
CA LYS A 28 5.28 4.91 -23.66
C LYS A 28 4.56 3.71 -23.01
N LEU A 29 4.69 3.54 -21.69
CA LEU A 29 3.99 2.48 -20.96
C LEU A 29 2.46 2.69 -20.94
N LEU A 30 1.96 3.91 -20.70
CA LEU A 30 0.53 4.22 -20.74
C LEU A 30 -0.07 3.99 -22.14
N ALA A 31 0.66 4.33 -23.20
CA ALA A 31 0.26 4.03 -24.57
C ALA A 31 0.17 2.51 -24.79
N SER A 32 1.23 1.76 -24.48
CA SER A 32 1.24 0.30 -24.63
C SER A 32 0.14 -0.42 -23.83
N ILE A 33 -0.14 0.04 -22.60
CA ILE A 33 -1.26 -0.47 -21.78
C ILE A 33 -2.60 -0.16 -22.44
N ARG A 34 -2.81 1.08 -22.91
CA ARG A 34 -4.04 1.48 -23.60
C ARG A 34 -4.28 0.66 -24.85
N ASP A 35 -3.26 0.40 -25.64
CA ASP A 35 -3.40 -0.31 -26.91
C ASP A 35 -3.64 -1.81 -26.65
N LYS A 36 -2.93 -2.44 -25.69
CA LYS A 36 -3.28 -3.79 -25.20
C LYS A 36 -4.70 -3.92 -24.67
N ILE A 37 -5.25 -2.88 -24.02
CA ILE A 37 -6.65 -2.85 -23.55
C ILE A 37 -7.63 -2.83 -24.74
N LYS A 38 -7.33 -2.07 -25.80
CA LYS A 38 -8.16 -2.01 -27.02
C LYS A 38 -8.07 -3.30 -27.82
N ASP A 39 -6.86 -3.74 -28.15
CA ASP A 39 -6.60 -4.89 -29.04
C ASP A 39 -7.12 -6.20 -28.44
N GLY A 40 -7.00 -6.35 -27.11
CA GLY A 40 -7.55 -7.50 -26.39
C GLY A 40 -9.06 -7.44 -26.15
N GLY A 41 -9.73 -6.33 -26.50
CA GLY A 41 -11.16 -6.13 -26.26
C GLY A 41 -11.53 -6.08 -24.78
N TYR A 42 -10.65 -5.52 -23.93
CA TYR A 42 -10.84 -5.47 -22.47
C TYR A 42 -11.68 -4.25 -22.02
N SER A 43 -12.15 -3.39 -22.93
CA SER A 43 -12.94 -2.21 -22.55
C SER A 43 -14.31 -2.60 -21.97
N THR A 44 -14.75 -1.94 -20.90
CA THR A 44 -16.05 -2.21 -20.26
C THR A 44 -17.25 -1.95 -21.15
N THR A 45 -17.09 -1.19 -22.24
CA THR A 45 -18.15 -0.87 -23.21
C THR A 45 -18.30 -1.91 -24.31
N GLN A 46 -17.34 -2.83 -24.49
CA GLN A 46 -17.39 -3.84 -25.53
C GLN A 46 -18.04 -5.11 -24.96
N GLN A 47 -19.15 -5.55 -25.55
CA GLN A 47 -19.73 -6.85 -25.23
C GLN A 47 -18.98 -7.95 -25.98
N ARG A 48 -18.47 -8.93 -25.24
CA ARG A 48 -17.80 -10.13 -25.75
C ARG A 48 -18.41 -11.35 -25.09
N GLU A 49 -18.66 -12.39 -25.88
CA GLU A 49 -19.26 -13.65 -25.42
C GLU A 49 -18.44 -14.31 -24.31
N LYS A 50 -17.11 -14.38 -24.50
CA LYS A 50 -16.17 -14.86 -23.49
C LYS A 50 -15.37 -13.70 -22.89
N ARG A 51 -15.73 -13.30 -21.67
CA ARG A 51 -15.00 -12.27 -20.91
C ARG A 51 -13.70 -12.83 -20.33
N SER A 52 -12.65 -12.03 -20.33
CA SER A 52 -11.36 -12.32 -19.69
C SER A 52 -10.81 -11.06 -19.02
N ILE A 53 -9.89 -11.22 -18.07
CA ILE A 53 -9.36 -10.12 -17.25
C ILE A 53 -7.86 -9.94 -17.56
N LEU A 54 -7.48 -8.75 -18.00
CA LEU A 54 -6.08 -8.38 -18.21
C LEU A 54 -5.38 -8.18 -16.86
N ARG A 55 -4.32 -8.94 -16.60
CA ARG A 55 -3.48 -8.78 -15.40
C ARG A 55 -2.18 -8.11 -15.79
N ILE A 56 -1.94 -6.91 -15.27
CA ILE A 56 -0.76 -6.10 -15.50
C ILE A 56 0.14 -6.20 -14.25
N ALA A 57 1.43 -6.43 -14.43
CA ALA A 57 2.41 -6.39 -13.35
C ALA A 57 3.53 -5.41 -13.75
N ILE A 58 3.78 -4.42 -12.90
CA ILE A 58 4.82 -3.40 -13.11
C ILE A 58 5.81 -3.48 -11.95
N GLN A 59 7.07 -3.79 -12.29
CA GLN A 59 8.13 -3.97 -11.30
C GLN A 59 8.97 -2.71 -11.09
N SER A 60 9.32 -2.45 -9.83
CA SER A 60 10.24 -1.38 -9.42
C SER A 60 9.92 0.00 -10.02
N LEU A 61 8.62 0.36 -10.07
CA LEU A 61 8.15 1.63 -10.61
C LEU A 61 8.69 2.80 -9.77
N GLY A 62 9.19 3.84 -10.44
CA GLY A 62 9.83 4.99 -9.77
C GLY A 62 11.28 4.76 -9.35
N SER A 63 11.88 3.60 -9.66
CA SER A 63 13.34 3.43 -9.59
C SER A 63 14.07 4.24 -10.69
N PRO A 64 15.38 4.51 -10.55
CA PRO A 64 16.19 5.17 -11.58
C PRO A 64 16.12 4.54 -12.98
N LEU A 65 15.79 3.24 -13.07
CA LEU A 65 15.55 2.55 -14.35
C LEU A 65 14.40 3.15 -15.18
N TRP A 66 13.49 3.88 -14.55
CA TRP A 66 12.42 4.60 -15.21
C TRP A 66 12.82 6.02 -15.63
N GLY A 67 14.01 6.50 -15.28
CA GLY A 67 14.41 7.90 -15.42
C GLY A 67 13.77 8.83 -14.37
N GLU A 68 13.41 8.30 -13.20
CA GLU A 68 12.87 9.06 -12.08
C GLU A 68 14.01 9.48 -11.14
N ASN A 69 14.11 10.77 -10.78
CA ASN A 69 15.14 11.26 -9.85
C ASN A 69 14.77 11.02 -8.37
N CYS A 70 13.98 9.98 -8.07
CA CYS A 70 13.57 9.55 -6.72
C CYS A 70 12.98 10.66 -5.80
N GLY A 71 12.41 11.72 -6.39
CA GLY A 71 11.90 12.88 -5.67
C GLY A 71 12.94 13.92 -5.26
N ALA A 72 14.21 13.75 -5.65
CA ALA A 72 15.24 14.78 -5.50
C ALA A 72 14.93 15.96 -6.44
N SER A 73 14.53 17.08 -5.85
CA SER A 73 14.46 18.38 -6.52
C SER A 73 15.88 18.89 -6.76
N SER A 74 16.48 18.48 -7.88
CA SER A 74 17.42 19.36 -8.56
C SER A 74 16.63 20.59 -9.01
N ASP A 75 17.04 21.76 -8.53
CA ASP A 75 16.46 23.05 -8.95
C ASP A 75 16.54 23.24 -10.48
N GLU A 76 15.82 24.24 -11.01
CA GLU A 76 15.44 24.40 -12.44
C GLU A 76 14.19 23.59 -12.88
N GLY A 77 13.04 23.88 -12.25
CA GLY A 77 11.71 23.54 -12.80
C GLY A 77 10.98 22.39 -12.11
N GLY A 78 10.18 22.72 -11.08
CA GLY A 78 9.49 21.79 -10.17
C GLY A 78 8.38 20.89 -10.75
N ALA A 79 8.38 20.58 -12.05
CA ALA A 79 7.43 19.66 -12.68
C ALA A 79 7.82 18.17 -12.56
N SER A 80 9.12 17.87 -12.46
CA SER A 80 9.64 16.49 -12.52
C SER A 80 9.10 15.59 -11.41
N GLY A 81 9.05 16.07 -10.17
CA GLY A 81 8.62 15.32 -8.98
C GLY A 81 7.15 14.86 -8.97
N PHE A 82 6.33 15.24 -9.97
CA PHE A 82 4.94 14.78 -10.11
C PHE A 82 4.75 13.71 -11.18
N SER A 83 5.80 13.34 -11.92
CA SER A 83 5.76 12.39 -13.04
C SER A 83 5.13 11.04 -12.66
N LEU A 84 5.61 10.39 -11.58
CA LEU A 84 5.06 9.14 -11.06
C LEU A 84 3.61 9.27 -10.57
N THR A 85 3.29 10.38 -9.89
CA THR A 85 1.93 10.69 -9.41
C THR A 85 0.94 10.79 -10.58
N MET A 86 1.32 11.52 -11.64
CA MET A 86 0.51 11.67 -12.85
C MET A 86 0.35 10.37 -13.62
N PHE A 87 1.41 9.54 -13.69
CA PHE A 87 1.32 8.20 -14.26
C PHE A 87 0.29 7.32 -13.53
N LEU A 88 0.31 7.30 -12.19
CA LEU A 88 -0.62 6.50 -11.39
C LEU A 88 -2.07 6.97 -11.55
N ILE A 89 -2.30 8.29 -11.59
CA ILE A 89 -3.62 8.87 -11.88
C ILE A 89 -4.13 8.42 -13.26
N ALA A 90 -3.30 8.55 -14.30
CA ALA A 90 -3.65 8.17 -15.66
C ALA A 90 -3.89 6.66 -15.81
N LEU A 91 -3.06 5.82 -15.16
CA LEU A 91 -3.21 4.37 -15.12
C LEU A 91 -4.52 3.97 -14.44
N ARG A 92 -4.85 4.55 -13.28
CA ARG A 92 -6.12 4.31 -12.59
C ARG A 92 -7.33 4.67 -13.46
N GLY A 93 -7.26 5.78 -14.20
CA GLY A 93 -8.27 6.18 -15.17
C GLY A 93 -8.46 5.15 -16.30
N LEU A 94 -7.37 4.61 -16.86
CA LEU A 94 -7.43 3.55 -17.87
C LEU A 94 -8.06 2.27 -17.31
N LEU A 95 -7.56 1.78 -16.17
CA LEU A 95 -8.04 0.56 -15.52
C LEU A 95 -9.54 0.63 -15.17
N ARG A 96 -10.03 1.80 -14.73
CA ARG A 96 -11.44 1.99 -14.36
C ARG A 96 -12.43 1.93 -15.55
N SER A 97 -11.91 1.91 -16.79
CA SER A 97 -12.69 1.71 -18.03
C SER A 97 -12.37 0.38 -18.74
N ALA A 98 -11.70 -0.55 -18.05
CA ALA A 98 -11.32 -1.86 -18.58
C ALA A 98 -11.55 -3.00 -17.57
N PHE A 99 -11.75 -4.22 -18.08
CA PHE A 99 -11.66 -5.46 -17.31
C PHE A 99 -10.18 -5.81 -17.08
N ALA A 100 -9.50 -4.95 -16.31
CA ALA A 100 -8.07 -5.04 -16.06
C ALA A 100 -7.74 -4.78 -14.58
N THR A 101 -6.65 -5.39 -14.11
CA THR A 101 -6.07 -5.16 -12.78
C THR A 101 -4.57 -4.94 -12.92
N ALA A 102 -3.99 -4.08 -12.07
CA ALA A 102 -2.55 -3.83 -12.04
C ALA A 102 -1.97 -4.09 -10.65
N LEU A 103 -0.92 -4.90 -10.59
CA LEU A 103 -0.02 -5.00 -9.45
C LEU A 103 1.22 -4.15 -9.73
N ILE A 104 1.56 -3.25 -8.82
CA ILE A 104 2.71 -2.35 -8.94
C ILE A 104 3.58 -2.55 -7.71
N THR A 105 4.90 -2.63 -7.91
CA THR A 105 5.88 -2.59 -6.82
C THR A 105 6.71 -1.33 -6.94
N ILE A 106 6.96 -0.66 -5.81
CA ILE A 106 7.64 0.63 -5.72
C ILE A 106 8.74 0.51 -4.64
N PRO A 107 10.01 0.81 -4.95
CA PRO A 107 11.10 0.74 -3.98
C PRO A 107 11.07 2.00 -3.09
N THR A 108 10.21 1.98 -2.07
CA THR A 108 9.97 3.14 -1.18
C THR A 108 11.23 3.68 -0.50
N HIS A 109 12.24 2.84 -0.28
CA HIS A 109 13.53 3.22 0.32
C HIS A 109 14.35 4.23 -0.51
N LEU A 110 14.02 4.41 -1.81
CA LEU A 110 14.69 5.41 -2.65
C LEU A 110 14.10 6.82 -2.47
N PHE A 111 12.90 6.95 -1.90
CA PHE A 111 12.21 8.22 -1.74
C PHE A 111 12.38 8.77 -0.32
N GLN A 112 12.94 9.97 -0.20
CA GLN A 112 13.15 10.63 1.11
C GLN A 112 11.88 11.34 1.62
N ASP A 113 11.06 11.93 0.72
CA ASP A 113 9.81 12.59 1.10
C ASP A 113 8.73 11.57 1.51
N LYS A 114 8.50 11.45 2.83
CA LYS A 114 7.41 10.64 3.40
C LYS A 114 6.03 11.10 2.89
N ALA A 115 5.83 12.39 2.64
CA ALA A 115 4.57 12.89 2.11
C ALA A 115 4.38 12.48 0.64
N PHE A 116 5.45 12.35 -0.15
CA PHE A 116 5.40 11.77 -1.50
C PHE A 116 4.95 10.31 -1.47
N ILE A 117 5.54 9.49 -0.59
CA ILE A 117 5.13 8.10 -0.40
C ILE A 117 3.63 8.05 -0.04
N GLN A 118 3.17 8.84 0.93
CA GLN A 118 1.74 8.92 1.29
C GLN A 118 0.83 9.45 0.17
N ARG A 119 1.34 10.28 -0.76
CA ARG A 119 0.59 10.69 -1.96
C ARG A 119 0.44 9.50 -2.90
N VAL A 120 1.52 8.77 -3.17
CA VAL A 120 1.53 7.55 -4.00
C VAL A 120 0.61 6.47 -3.44
N GLU A 121 0.66 6.19 -2.13
CA GLU A 121 -0.19 5.22 -1.46
C GLU A 121 -1.69 5.53 -1.66
N ARG A 122 -2.10 6.81 -1.52
CA ARG A 122 -3.49 7.26 -1.72
C ARG A 122 -4.00 7.20 -3.16
N LEU A 123 -3.13 7.01 -4.16
CA LEU A 123 -3.52 6.86 -5.56
C LEU A 123 -3.86 5.42 -5.94
N CYS A 124 -3.30 4.45 -5.21
CA CYS A 124 -3.61 3.04 -5.36
C CYS A 124 -4.96 2.70 -4.71
N ASP A 125 -5.60 1.61 -5.13
CA ASP A 125 -6.83 1.13 -4.49
C ASP A 125 -6.51 0.22 -3.29
N THR A 126 -5.47 -0.63 -3.41
CA THR A 126 -4.89 -1.45 -2.32
C THR A 126 -3.43 -1.07 -2.12
N VAL A 127 -2.95 -1.02 -0.87
CA VAL A 127 -1.55 -0.78 -0.54
C VAL A 127 -1.10 -1.76 0.52
N VAL A 128 -0.02 -2.48 0.22
CA VAL A 128 0.69 -3.36 1.14
C VAL A 128 2.15 -2.93 1.14
N ARG A 129 2.69 -2.62 2.31
CA ARG A 129 4.09 -2.23 2.51
C ARG A 129 4.84 -3.39 3.16
N LEU A 130 5.99 -3.74 2.58
CA LEU A 130 6.89 -4.76 3.14
C LEU A 130 8.01 -4.08 3.91
N GLU A 131 8.28 -4.56 5.12
CA GLU A 131 9.42 -4.15 5.94
C GLU A 131 10.35 -5.35 6.09
N SER A 132 11.59 -5.27 5.61
CA SER A 132 12.59 -6.33 5.76
C SER A 132 13.27 -6.23 7.13
N PHE A 133 13.53 -7.37 7.77
CA PHE A 133 14.38 -7.41 8.97
C PHE A 133 15.87 -7.40 8.65
N ALA A 134 16.29 -7.86 7.47
CA ALA A 134 17.70 -7.93 7.08
C ALA A 134 18.42 -6.58 7.25
N GLY A 135 19.50 -6.56 8.04
CA GLY A 135 20.28 -5.35 8.35
C GLY A 135 19.66 -4.44 9.41
N SER A 136 18.63 -4.88 10.13
CA SER A 136 17.99 -4.13 11.21
C SER A 136 18.16 -4.82 12.58
N GLU A 137 17.97 -4.07 13.67
CA GLU A 137 17.99 -4.65 15.02
C GLU A 137 16.91 -5.72 15.26
N LYS A 138 15.84 -5.74 14.43
CA LYS A 138 14.82 -6.80 14.48
C LYS A 138 15.35 -8.17 14.05
N GLU A 139 16.40 -8.23 13.22
CA GLU A 139 17.04 -9.50 12.81
C GLU A 139 17.71 -10.23 13.98
N LYS A 140 18.22 -9.47 14.97
CA LYS A 140 18.91 -10.03 16.15
C LYS A 140 17.94 -10.47 17.26
N ASN A 141 16.68 -10.05 17.19
CA ASN A 141 15.70 -10.30 18.26
C ASN A 141 15.15 -11.73 18.16
N PRO A 142 15.22 -12.55 19.22
CA PRO A 142 14.75 -13.94 19.21
C PRO A 142 13.26 -14.09 18.86
N VAL A 143 12.43 -13.07 19.14
CA VAL A 143 10.99 -13.03 18.77
C VAL A 143 10.79 -13.11 17.25
N PHE A 144 11.73 -12.57 16.47
CA PHE A 144 11.61 -12.46 15.02
C PHE A 144 12.39 -13.54 14.24
N LYS A 145 13.05 -14.48 14.93
CA LYS A 145 13.99 -15.46 14.36
C LYS A 145 13.45 -16.29 13.17
N ASP A 146 12.15 -16.60 13.15
CA ASP A 146 11.53 -17.39 12.08
C ASP A 146 10.99 -16.55 10.90
N TYR A 147 11.09 -15.23 11.00
CA TYR A 147 10.51 -14.24 10.11
C TYR A 147 11.58 -13.46 9.34
N HIS A 148 11.24 -13.04 8.13
CA HIS A 148 12.13 -12.24 7.28
C HIS A 148 11.72 -10.75 7.29
N GLY A 149 10.56 -10.43 7.85
CA GLY A 149 10.02 -9.08 7.87
C GLY A 149 8.53 -9.01 8.23
N LEU A 150 8.00 -7.79 8.21
CA LEU A 150 6.58 -7.49 8.45
C LEU A 150 5.85 -7.12 7.15
N ILE A 151 4.55 -7.36 7.15
CA ILE A 151 3.60 -6.92 6.11
C ILE A 151 2.61 -5.94 6.73
N HIS A 152 2.74 -4.68 6.34
CA HIS A 152 1.83 -3.62 6.76
C HIS A 152 0.74 -3.44 5.72
N VAL A 153 -0.51 -3.72 6.07
CA VAL A 153 -1.67 -3.48 5.19
C VAL A 153 -2.11 -2.03 5.39
N VAL A 154 -1.62 -1.14 4.53
CA VAL A 154 -1.80 0.31 4.66
C VAL A 154 -3.15 0.77 4.13
N GLN A 155 -3.66 0.14 3.07
CA GLN A 155 -4.95 0.50 2.47
C GLN A 155 -5.62 -0.71 1.82
N ILE A 156 -6.93 -0.86 2.01
CA ILE A 156 -7.77 -1.85 1.33
C ILE A 156 -8.91 -1.14 0.57
N PRO A 157 -9.28 -1.58 -0.65
CA PRO A 157 -10.40 -1.02 -1.39
C PRO A 157 -11.73 -1.25 -0.66
N ARG A 158 -12.38 -0.15 -0.26
CA ARG A 158 -13.72 -0.14 0.33
C ARG A 158 -14.79 -0.20 -0.76
N LEU A 159 -14.99 -1.38 -1.34
CA LEU A 159 -16.11 -1.60 -2.27
C LEU A 159 -17.43 -1.63 -1.47
N ASN A 160 -18.36 -0.73 -1.81
CA ASN A 160 -19.73 -0.69 -1.30
C ASN A 160 -19.88 -0.56 0.25
N SER A 161 -18.88 -0.03 0.96
CA SER A 161 -19.00 0.29 2.40
C SER A 161 -19.09 1.80 2.64
N LEU A 162 -20.07 2.21 3.44
CA LEU A 162 -20.19 3.58 3.97
C LEU A 162 -19.36 3.81 5.24
N ILE A 163 -18.94 2.73 5.91
CA ILE A 163 -18.18 2.78 7.16
C ILE A 163 -16.69 2.58 6.84
N PRO A 164 -15.76 3.34 7.45
CA PRO A 164 -14.34 3.04 7.39
C PRO A 164 -14.08 1.62 7.90
N ALA A 165 -13.23 0.86 7.22
CA ALA A 165 -12.70 -0.36 7.81
C ALA A 165 -11.81 0.04 9.00
N GLN A 166 -12.34 -0.04 10.22
CA GLN A 166 -11.55 0.09 11.45
C GLN A 166 -10.70 -1.18 11.56
N GLN A 167 -9.54 -1.12 10.93
CA GLN A 167 -8.65 -2.25 10.80
C GLN A 167 -7.59 -2.19 11.89
N GLU A 168 -7.97 -2.69 13.07
CA GLU A 168 -7.03 -3.35 13.99
C GLU A 168 -6.53 -4.63 13.31
N MET A 169 -5.69 -4.45 12.29
CA MET A 169 -5.03 -5.55 11.63
C MET A 169 -3.93 -6.06 12.56
N PRO A 170 -3.93 -7.36 12.91
CA PRO A 170 -2.87 -7.92 13.72
C PRO A 170 -1.54 -7.78 12.97
N ASP A 171 -0.45 -7.62 13.71
CA ASP A 171 0.90 -7.61 13.14
C ASP A 171 1.08 -8.85 12.25
N LEU A 172 1.24 -8.63 10.94
CA LEU A 172 1.48 -9.71 9.98
C LEU A 172 2.97 -9.81 9.74
N ALA A 173 3.52 -11.00 9.91
CA ALA A 173 4.90 -11.29 9.61
C ALA A 173 4.99 -12.25 8.40
N PHE A 174 6.05 -12.12 7.61
CA PHE A 174 6.29 -12.99 6.47
C PHE A 174 7.55 -13.84 6.63
N LYS A 175 7.47 -15.07 6.12
CA LYS A 175 8.61 -15.97 6.00
C LYS A 175 8.72 -16.48 4.57
N LEU A 176 9.91 -16.32 3.99
CA LEU A 176 10.27 -16.87 2.69
C LEU A 176 11.07 -18.15 2.93
N ARG A 177 10.46 -19.30 2.62
CA ARG A 177 11.18 -20.58 2.51
C ARG A 177 11.31 -20.94 1.02
N ARG A 178 12.23 -21.83 0.65
CA ARG A 178 12.72 -22.11 -0.72
C ARG A 178 11.67 -22.06 -1.86
N LYS A 179 10.45 -22.55 -1.66
CA LYS A 179 9.34 -22.48 -2.63
C LYS A 179 8.01 -21.97 -2.02
N LYS A 180 8.05 -21.33 -0.85
CA LYS A 180 6.84 -20.91 -0.11
C LYS A 180 7.05 -19.56 0.57
N PHE A 181 6.32 -18.55 0.09
CA PHE A 181 6.07 -17.31 0.83
C PHE A 181 4.86 -17.54 1.73
N THR A 182 5.03 -17.37 3.05
CA THR A 182 3.94 -17.53 4.02
C THR A 182 3.75 -16.22 4.77
N ILE A 183 2.50 -15.80 4.93
CA ILE A 183 2.08 -14.68 5.77
C ILE A 183 1.30 -15.27 6.94
N GLU A 184 1.64 -14.87 8.16
CA GLU A 184 0.96 -15.32 9.37
C GLU A 184 0.91 -14.19 10.41
N LYS A 185 0.04 -14.33 11.40
CA LYS A 185 -0.01 -13.38 12.52
C LYS A 185 1.24 -13.56 13.37
N LEU A 186 1.86 -12.45 13.75
CA LEU A 186 2.94 -12.44 14.72
C LEU A 186 2.36 -12.81 16.09
N HIS A 187 2.79 -13.94 16.62
CA HIS A 187 2.46 -14.34 17.99
C HIS A 187 3.67 -14.04 18.88
N LEU A 188 3.53 -13.06 19.77
CA LEU A 188 4.53 -12.80 20.81
C LEU A 188 4.50 -13.95 21.83
N PRO A 189 5.65 -14.48 22.27
CA PRO A 189 5.71 -15.41 23.39
C PRO A 189 5.09 -14.78 24.65
N PRO A 190 4.24 -15.51 25.41
CA PRO A 190 3.54 -14.94 26.57
C PRO A 190 4.46 -14.48 27.70
N GLU A 191 5.72 -14.91 27.72
CA GLU A 191 6.74 -14.47 28.68
C GLU A 191 7.20 -13.01 28.45
N LEU A 192 7.00 -12.45 27.25
CA LEU A 192 7.42 -11.09 26.92
C LEU A 192 6.28 -10.05 26.95
N SER A 193 5.02 -10.47 27.05
CA SER A 193 3.90 -9.52 27.15
C SER A 193 3.76 -8.87 28.52
N GLN A 194 4.30 -9.49 29.59
CA GLN A 194 4.28 -8.91 30.94
C GLN A 194 5.24 -7.71 31.09
N SER A 195 6.35 -7.68 30.34
CA SER A 195 7.36 -6.62 30.44
C SER A 195 6.91 -5.24 29.94
N PHE A 196 5.79 -5.16 29.22
CA PHE A 196 5.22 -3.90 28.73
C PHE A 196 4.08 -3.34 29.59
N SER A 197 3.60 -4.10 30.58
CA SER A 197 2.60 -3.62 31.56
C SER A 197 3.23 -2.97 32.80
N GLU A 198 4.55 -3.10 33.03
CA GLU A 198 5.21 -2.69 34.27
C GLU A 198 6.45 -1.80 34.07
N SER A 199 6.41 -0.83 33.15
CA SER A 199 7.50 0.17 32.98
C SER A 199 7.06 1.64 33.04
N SER A 200 5.94 1.93 33.73
CA SER A 200 5.52 3.30 34.08
C SER A 200 5.09 3.32 35.54
N GLY A 201 6.08 3.46 36.44
CA GLY A 201 5.87 3.27 37.89
C GLY A 201 7.01 3.77 38.77
N ILE A 202 7.53 4.98 38.55
CA ILE A 202 8.18 5.74 39.63
C ILE A 202 7.09 6.62 40.24
N GLY A 203 6.84 6.41 41.53
CA GLY A 203 5.54 6.61 42.15
C GLY A 203 4.99 8.04 42.26
N ASP A 204 3.66 8.09 42.36
CA ASP A 204 2.99 8.81 43.46
C ASP A 204 1.74 8.02 43.89
N GLY A 205 1.29 8.22 45.14
CA GLY A 205 0.32 7.35 45.79
C GLY A 205 -1.14 7.66 45.46
N SER A 206 -1.86 6.68 44.93
CA SER A 206 -3.33 6.62 45.09
C SER A 206 -3.80 5.17 45.22
N LYS A 207 -4.57 4.88 46.28
CA LYS A 207 -5.12 3.54 46.54
C LYS A 207 -6.38 3.33 45.70
N SER A 208 -6.31 2.52 44.65
CA SER A 208 -7.50 2.01 43.96
C SER A 208 -8.03 0.75 44.68
N PHE A 209 -9.33 0.73 44.95
CA PHE A 209 -10.00 -0.39 45.62
C PHE A 209 -10.10 -1.60 44.68
N GLY A 210 -9.42 -2.70 45.03
CA GLY A 210 -9.64 -4.00 44.39
C GLY A 210 -10.81 -4.73 45.01
N CYS A 211 -11.92 -4.90 44.27
CA CYS A 211 -13.01 -5.78 44.67
C CYS A 211 -12.61 -7.24 44.40
N SER A 212 -12.04 -7.90 45.40
CA SER A 212 -11.76 -9.34 45.37
C SER A 212 -12.90 -10.12 46.04
N THR A 213 -13.67 -10.83 45.24
CA THR A 213 -14.66 -11.79 45.72
C THR A 213 -13.94 -12.99 46.35
N SER A 214 -14.04 -13.11 47.67
CA SER A 214 -13.61 -14.30 48.41
C SER A 214 -14.76 -14.80 49.29
N SER A 215 -14.91 -16.13 49.33
CA SER A 215 -16.10 -16.82 49.83
C SER A 215 -15.80 -17.59 51.11
N THR A 216 -16.47 -17.26 52.22
CA THR A 216 -16.43 -18.04 53.47
C THR A 216 -17.76 -18.07 54.23
N SER A 217 -18.51 -19.15 54.01
CA SER A 217 -19.19 -20.00 55.00
C SER A 217 -19.80 -19.44 56.32
N LYS A 218 -21.10 -19.79 56.51
CA LYS A 218 -21.77 -20.39 57.69
C LYS A 218 -22.15 -19.56 58.95
N LEU A 219 -23.47 -19.66 59.23
CA LEU A 219 -24.20 -19.68 60.53
C LEU A 219 -24.39 -18.34 61.27
N ALA A 220 -25.47 -18.07 62.04
CA ALA A 220 -26.78 -18.71 62.31
C ALA A 220 -27.74 -17.62 62.91
N PHE A 221 -29.05 -17.77 63.16
CA PHE A 221 -30.03 -18.89 63.19
C PHE A 221 -31.25 -18.57 62.30
#